data_AF-A0A2N6A6S9-F1
#
_entry.id   AF-A0A2N6A6S9-F1
#
_cell.length_a   1.000
_cell.length_b   1.000
_cell.length_c   1.000
_cell.angle_alpha   90.00
_cell.angle_beta   90.00
_cell.angle_gamma   90.00
#
_symmetry.space_group_name_H-M   'P 1'
#
loop_
_entity.id
_entity.type
_entity.pdbx_description
1 polymer ?
#
loop_
_entity_poly.entity_id
_entity_poly.type
_entity_poly.pdbx_seq_one_letter_code
_entity_poly.pdbx_strand_id
1 'polypeptide(L)'
;MIEENKEINQISNQDKNYVNIVEGEEEANLGENITIHTMPRRYKATEVTSQKNSAKGTGFIILLVGFIFLVFAFFVIYFSFIKKGPQFDVSPEINETNQSNDQSQTDNQKQDKEEQKTDLDDLEVDNVSSDDAVEKYLNDISSSDDKDPASSTKTIEDINSSFVDPIDSDRDGLSDYEELIFTSSPHSEDTDSDTYPDKDEVMNLYDPISGGKLIYNVNIEKYLNKEFAFSFYVSKLWTVEAISGNESLIVDIGRGQFIQIISDENNDFDSFDEMYMDYLCINEIDPSLRITNGEWQGIKSDTGLNVYLEHPVTKNVIVFNYVIGDDNTLYYKNIFDLMIKSLEVISE
;
A
#
# COMPACT_ATOMS: atom_id res chain seq x y z
N MET A 1 53.64 -9.16 -65.26
CA MET A 1 53.46 -9.63 -66.65
C MET A 1 52.03 -10.16 -66.71
N ILE A 2 51.02 -9.29 -66.85
CA ILE A 2 50.43 -8.72 -68.08
C ILE A 2 50.06 -9.77 -69.14
N GLU A 3 48.76 -9.80 -69.44
CA GLU A 3 48.03 -10.08 -70.70
C GLU A 3 46.77 -10.89 -70.34
N GLU A 4 45.59 -10.28 -70.16
CA GLU A 4 44.69 -9.67 -71.15
C GLU A 4 44.22 -10.69 -72.21
N ASN A 5 42.93 -11.05 -72.19
CA ASN A 5 42.17 -11.25 -73.42
C ASN A 5 40.66 -11.12 -73.23
N LYS A 6 40.10 -10.26 -74.09
CA LYS A 6 38.69 -9.96 -74.35
C LYS A 6 37.96 -11.14 -74.98
N GLU A 7 36.64 -11.21 -74.83
CA GLU A 7 35.72 -11.12 -75.97
C GLU A 7 34.26 -10.91 -75.56
N ILE A 8 33.55 -10.18 -76.42
CA ILE A 8 32.15 -9.70 -76.36
C ILE A 8 31.39 -10.36 -77.53
N ASN A 9 30.05 -10.46 -77.41
CA ASN A 9 28.99 -10.68 -78.44
C ASN A 9 28.32 -12.08 -78.35
N GLN A 10 27.02 -12.31 -78.58
CA GLN A 10 25.86 -11.49 -78.97
C GLN A 10 24.57 -12.36 -78.80
N ILE A 11 23.50 -11.75 -78.27
CA ILE A 11 22.08 -11.69 -78.71
C ILE A 11 21.36 -12.94 -79.29
N SER A 12 20.17 -13.24 -78.74
CA SER A 12 18.86 -13.48 -79.45
C SER A 12 17.94 -14.35 -78.58
N ASN A 13 16.90 -13.86 -77.88
CA ASN A 13 15.60 -13.27 -78.29
C ASN A 13 14.42 -14.25 -78.08
N GLN A 14 13.29 -13.66 -77.62
CA GLN A 14 11.89 -14.13 -77.63
C GLN A 14 11.46 -14.90 -76.35
N ASP A 15 10.35 -14.58 -75.67
CA ASP A 15 9.22 -13.72 -76.05
C ASP A 15 8.25 -13.49 -74.86
N LYS A 16 7.47 -12.39 -74.96
CA LYS A 16 6.22 -12.01 -74.23
C LYS A 16 6.39 -11.18 -72.95
N ASN A 17 6.40 -9.83 -72.96
CA ASN A 17 5.33 -8.86 -73.28
C ASN A 17 4.00 -9.13 -72.53
N TYR A 18 3.32 -8.20 -71.84
CA TYR A 18 3.31 -6.73 -71.96
C TYR A 18 2.51 -6.05 -70.80
N VAL A 19 2.89 -4.81 -70.46
CA VAL A 19 2.05 -3.57 -70.26
C VAL A 19 1.30 -3.37 -68.93
N ASN A 20 1.26 -2.19 -68.27
CA ASN A 20 1.89 -0.85 -68.39
C ASN A 20 1.67 -0.11 -67.03
N ILE A 21 2.64 0.67 -66.50
CA ILE A 21 2.84 2.15 -66.61
C ILE A 21 1.60 2.93 -66.14
N VAL A 22 1.68 3.80 -65.13
CA VAL A 22 1.93 5.26 -65.28
C VAL A 22 2.68 5.88 -64.07
N GLU A 23 3.71 6.63 -64.43
CA GLU A 23 4.50 7.61 -63.69
C GLU A 23 3.69 8.90 -63.46
N GLY A 24 3.80 9.51 -62.28
CA GLY A 24 3.22 10.82 -62.00
C GLY A 24 3.97 11.51 -60.87
N GLU A 25 4.99 12.28 -61.23
CA GLU A 25 5.55 13.33 -60.38
C GLU A 25 4.56 14.50 -60.34
N GLU A 26 4.10 14.86 -59.14
CA GLU A 26 3.60 16.21 -58.85
C GLU A 26 4.18 16.62 -57.49
N GLU A 27 5.10 17.60 -57.51
CA GLU A 27 5.55 18.27 -56.31
C GLU A 27 4.42 19.13 -55.75
N ALA A 28 4.04 18.88 -54.50
CA ALA A 28 3.30 19.82 -53.67
C ALA A 28 3.97 19.92 -52.30
N ASN A 29 4.68 21.02 -52.09
CA ASN A 29 5.14 21.47 -50.79
C ASN A 29 3.92 21.77 -49.89
N LEU A 30 3.75 21.00 -48.82
CA LEU A 30 3.09 21.44 -47.60
C LEU A 30 3.79 20.79 -46.41
N GLY A 31 4.36 21.63 -45.55
CA GLY A 31 5.07 21.19 -44.36
C GLY A 31 4.12 20.64 -43.30
N GLU A 32 4.48 19.49 -42.75
CA GLU A 32 4.27 19.16 -41.34
C GLU A 32 5.23 18.02 -40.99
N ASN A 33 5.96 18.19 -39.89
CA ASN A 33 7.00 17.27 -39.45
C ASN A 33 6.36 16.01 -38.85
N ILE A 34 5.99 15.03 -39.70
CA ILE A 34 5.52 13.73 -39.24
C ILE A 34 6.73 12.92 -38.78
N THR A 35 7.03 13.01 -37.49
CA THR A 35 8.01 12.15 -36.84
C THR A 35 7.38 10.79 -36.60
N ILE A 36 7.74 9.80 -37.42
CA ILE A 36 7.32 8.41 -37.22
C ILE A 36 8.12 7.84 -36.04
N HIS A 37 7.47 7.72 -34.88
CA HIS A 37 8.01 6.96 -33.75
C HIS A 37 8.08 5.47 -34.13
N THR A 38 9.29 4.93 -34.23
CA THR A 38 9.52 3.48 -34.28
C THR A 38 9.97 3.02 -32.89
N MET A 39 9.61 1.78 -32.53
CA MET A 39 9.81 1.26 -31.17
C MET A 39 11.28 1.35 -30.69
N PRO A 40 11.50 1.62 -29.39
CA PRO A 40 12.83 1.60 -28.75
C PRO A 40 13.56 0.27 -28.95
N ARG A 41 14.90 0.31 -29.03
CA ARG A 41 15.75 -0.85 -29.34
C ARG A 41 15.59 -2.05 -28.37
N ARG A 42 15.03 -1.86 -27.17
CA ARG A 42 14.74 -2.94 -26.20
C ARG A 42 13.60 -3.88 -26.62
N TYR A 43 12.77 -3.49 -27.60
CA TYR A 43 11.64 -4.29 -28.10
C TYR A 43 11.92 -4.97 -29.45
N LYS A 44 13.15 -4.91 -29.97
CA LYS A 44 13.54 -5.79 -31.07
C LYS A 44 13.73 -7.18 -30.49
N ALA A 45 12.70 -8.01 -30.59
CA ALA A 45 12.84 -9.44 -30.36
C ALA A 45 14.01 -9.94 -31.20
N THR A 46 15.07 -10.40 -30.54
CA THR A 46 16.11 -11.19 -31.20
C THR A 46 15.40 -12.40 -31.81
N GLU A 47 15.43 -12.53 -33.14
CA GLU A 47 14.99 -13.74 -33.82
C GLU A 47 15.89 -14.89 -33.38
N VAL A 48 15.55 -15.52 -32.26
CA VAL A 48 16.05 -16.84 -31.92
C VAL A 48 15.44 -17.77 -32.95
N THR A 49 16.27 -18.19 -33.91
CA THR A 49 15.95 -19.28 -34.84
C THR A 49 15.76 -20.56 -34.03
N SER A 50 14.55 -20.76 -33.51
CA SER A 50 14.19 -21.94 -32.76
C SER A 50 14.03 -23.12 -33.71
N GLN A 51 14.99 -24.04 -33.61
CA GLN A 51 14.96 -25.34 -34.23
C GLN A 51 13.70 -26.10 -33.80
N LYS A 52 12.82 -26.35 -34.77
CA LYS A 52 11.59 -27.12 -34.66
C LYS A 52 11.87 -28.55 -34.21
N ASN A 53 11.80 -28.81 -32.90
CA ASN A 53 11.68 -30.17 -32.34
C ASN A 53 10.29 -30.32 -31.70
N SER A 54 9.59 -31.38 -32.08
CA SER A 54 8.18 -31.61 -31.73
C SER A 54 8.01 -31.94 -30.24
N ALA A 55 7.51 -30.99 -29.45
CA ALA A 55 7.15 -31.20 -28.04
C ALA A 55 5.65 -30.92 -27.76
N LYS A 56 4.76 -31.36 -28.67
CA LYS A 56 3.30 -31.12 -28.50
C LYS A 56 2.61 -32.01 -27.45
N GLY A 57 3.30 -32.99 -26.88
CA GLY A 57 2.74 -33.92 -25.88
C GLY A 57 3.15 -33.65 -24.43
N THR A 58 4.37 -33.15 -24.21
CA THR A 58 4.94 -33.04 -22.86
C THR A 58 4.32 -31.91 -22.03
N GLY A 59 3.93 -30.80 -22.68
CA GLY A 59 3.27 -29.68 -21.99
C GLY A 59 1.91 -30.04 -21.40
N PHE A 60 1.12 -30.87 -22.11
CA PHE A 60 -0.19 -31.31 -21.61
C PHE A 60 -0.07 -32.25 -20.41
N ILE A 61 0.96 -33.10 -20.38
CA ILE A 61 1.21 -34.02 -19.26
C ILE A 61 1.60 -33.23 -18.00
N ILE A 62 2.44 -32.20 -18.15
CA ILE A 62 2.83 -31.33 -17.03
C ILE A 62 1.61 -30.57 -16.49
N LEU A 63 0.74 -30.06 -17.38
CA LEU A 63 -0.49 -29.38 -16.99
C LEU A 63 -1.47 -30.33 -16.25
N LEU A 64 -1.59 -31.58 -16.71
CA LEU A 64 -2.45 -32.58 -16.10
C LEU A 64 -1.94 -33.01 -14.72
N VAL A 65 -0.62 -33.20 -14.56
CA VAL A 65 0.00 -33.54 -13.27
C VAL A 65 -0.14 -32.37 -12.29
N GLY A 66 0.05 -31.13 -12.75
CA GLY A 66 -0.16 -29.92 -11.94
C GLY A 66 -1.61 -29.79 -11.46
N PHE A 67 -2.59 -30.05 -12.34
CA PHE A 67 -4.01 -30.02 -11.97
C PHE A 67 -4.37 -31.09 -10.93
N ILE A 68 -3.85 -32.31 -11.08
CA ILE A 68 -4.07 -33.39 -10.10
C ILE A 68 -3.47 -33.03 -8.74
N PHE A 69 -2.28 -32.41 -8.71
CA PHE A 69 -1.64 -31.95 -7.48
C PHE A 69 -2.47 -30.86 -6.78
N LEU A 70 -3.04 -29.93 -7.54
CA LEU A 70 -3.87 -28.84 -7.02
C LEU A 70 -5.17 -29.37 -6.40
N VAL A 71 -5.83 -30.34 -7.05
CA VAL A 71 -7.02 -31.01 -6.49
C VAL A 71 -6.68 -31.78 -5.21
N PHE A 72 -5.52 -32.44 -5.15
CA PHE A 72 -5.07 -33.13 -3.94
C PHE A 72 -4.79 -32.17 -2.79
N ALA A 73 -4.15 -31.02 -3.05
CA ALA A 73 -3.93 -29.99 -2.04
C ALA A 73 -5.27 -29.45 -1.47
N PHE A 74 -6.24 -29.19 -2.33
CA PHE A 74 -7.59 -28.80 -1.90
C PHE A 74 -8.27 -29.89 -1.04
N PHE A 75 -8.11 -31.16 -1.39
CA PHE A 75 -8.65 -32.28 -0.61
C PHE A 75 -8.02 -32.36 0.79
N VAL A 76 -6.71 -32.14 0.92
CA VAL A 76 -6.01 -32.12 2.21
C VAL A 76 -6.48 -30.96 3.08
N ILE A 77 -6.60 -29.75 2.51
CA ILE A 77 -7.11 -28.56 3.22
C ILE A 77 -8.54 -28.81 3.69
N TYR A 78 -9.42 -29.29 2.80
CA TYR A 78 -10.81 -29.63 3.12
C TYR A 78 -10.89 -30.63 4.29
N PHE A 79 -10.10 -31.70 4.24
CA PHE A 79 -10.15 -32.73 5.28
C PHE A 79 -9.53 -32.27 6.61
N SER A 80 -8.49 -31.44 6.55
CA SER A 80 -7.81 -30.91 7.73
C SER A 80 -8.69 -29.93 8.50
N PHE A 81 -9.41 -29.05 7.80
CA PHE A 81 -10.23 -28.01 8.44
C PHE A 81 -11.65 -28.46 8.79
N ILE A 82 -12.27 -29.34 7.99
CA ILE A 82 -13.71 -29.65 8.15
C ILE A 82 -13.94 -30.92 8.97
N LYS A 83 -13.01 -31.89 8.99
CA LYS A 83 -13.16 -33.10 9.83
C LYS A 83 -12.50 -33.02 11.19
N LYS A 84 -11.59 -32.07 11.42
CA LYS A 84 -11.04 -31.80 12.74
C LYS A 84 -11.58 -30.44 13.19
N GLY A 85 -12.77 -30.46 13.80
CA GLY A 85 -13.30 -29.27 14.47
C GLY A 85 -12.31 -28.75 15.51
N PRO A 86 -12.28 -27.43 15.78
CA PRO A 86 -11.38 -26.84 16.76
C PRO A 86 -11.66 -27.44 18.14
N GLN A 87 -10.68 -28.12 18.71
CA GLN A 87 -10.75 -28.59 20.09
C GLN A 87 -10.36 -27.41 20.99
N PHE A 88 -11.35 -26.82 21.66
CA PHE A 88 -11.11 -25.95 22.81
C PHE A 88 -10.85 -26.86 24.02
N ASP A 89 -9.58 -27.01 24.40
CA ASP A 89 -9.22 -27.64 25.68
C ASP A 89 -9.51 -26.65 26.81
N VAL A 90 -10.68 -26.80 27.43
CA VAL A 90 -10.94 -26.27 28.77
C VAL A 90 -10.51 -27.34 29.75
N SER A 91 -9.36 -27.16 30.42
CA SER A 91 -8.94 -28.05 31.51
C SER A 91 -9.26 -27.41 32.86
N PRO A 92 -9.91 -28.15 33.79
CA PRO A 92 -10.30 -27.65 35.10
C PRO A 92 -9.17 -27.74 36.14
N GLU A 93 -9.31 -26.88 37.14
CA GLU A 93 -8.58 -26.78 38.41
C GLU A 93 -8.39 -28.12 39.13
N ILE A 94 -7.20 -28.32 39.75
CA ILE A 94 -6.98 -29.36 40.76
C ILE A 94 -6.44 -28.71 42.03
N ASN A 95 -7.27 -28.71 43.07
CA ASN A 95 -6.86 -28.59 44.47
C ASN A 95 -6.39 -29.96 44.97
N GLU A 96 -5.25 -30.03 45.67
CA GLU A 96 -5.09 -30.75 46.95
C GLU A 96 -3.67 -30.60 47.55
N THR A 97 -3.62 -29.81 48.63
CA THR A 97 -3.00 -30.02 49.95
C THR A 97 -1.82 -31.01 50.12
N ASN A 98 -0.72 -30.53 50.72
CA ASN A 98 -0.12 -31.17 51.91
C ASN A 98 0.78 -30.22 52.76
N GLN A 99 0.55 -30.35 54.08
CA GLN A 99 1.13 -29.78 55.31
C GLN A 99 2.69 -29.79 55.37
N SER A 100 3.43 -29.08 56.25
CA SER A 100 3.18 -28.37 57.52
C SER A 100 4.44 -27.58 57.96
N ASN A 101 4.28 -26.81 59.05
CA ASN A 101 5.25 -26.16 59.97
C ASN A 101 5.50 -24.66 59.73
N ASP A 102 5.43 -23.76 60.72
CA ASP A 102 5.04 -23.81 62.14
C ASP A 102 4.91 -22.33 62.62
N GLN A 103 4.00 -22.08 63.57
CA GLN A 103 3.95 -20.99 64.57
C GLN A 103 3.93 -19.50 64.11
N SER A 104 3.15 -18.57 64.69
CA SER A 104 2.32 -18.55 65.90
C SER A 104 1.42 -17.29 65.90
N GLN A 105 0.18 -17.42 66.40
CA GLN A 105 -0.63 -16.53 67.28
C GLN A 105 -0.70 -14.99 66.99
N THR A 106 -1.82 -14.25 67.11
CA THR A 106 -3.01 -14.36 68.01
C THR A 106 -4.15 -13.42 67.54
N ASP A 107 -5.40 -13.84 67.78
CA ASP A 107 -6.60 -13.12 68.28
C ASP A 107 -7.20 -11.88 67.56
N ASN A 108 -8.43 -12.03 67.03
CA ASN A 108 -9.75 -11.57 67.56
C ASN A 108 -10.04 -10.07 67.27
N GLN A 109 -11.21 -9.59 66.83
CA GLN A 109 -12.60 -10.07 66.81
C GLN A 109 -13.48 -9.09 65.97
N LYS A 110 -14.49 -9.65 65.27
CA LYS A 110 -15.90 -9.24 65.06
C LYS A 110 -16.38 -7.78 64.82
N GLN A 111 -17.38 -7.74 63.92
CA GLN A 111 -18.60 -6.90 63.84
C GLN A 111 -18.43 -5.40 63.48
N ASP A 112 -19.26 -4.75 62.67
CA ASP A 112 -20.69 -4.93 62.38
C ASP A 112 -21.09 -4.47 60.97
N LYS A 113 -22.29 -4.91 60.57
CA LYS A 113 -23.09 -4.50 59.41
C LYS A 113 -23.56 -3.04 59.51
N GLU A 114 -23.75 -2.39 58.36
CA GLU A 114 -25.00 -1.67 58.08
C GLU A 114 -25.25 -1.58 56.55
N GLU A 115 -26.48 -1.95 56.17
CA GLU A 115 -27.06 -1.83 54.84
C GLU A 115 -27.57 -0.40 54.62
N GLN A 116 -27.52 0.10 53.38
CA GLN A 116 -28.61 0.93 52.88
C GLN A 116 -28.93 0.60 51.42
N LYS A 117 -30.21 0.29 51.24
CA LYS A 117 -30.94 -0.11 50.03
C LYS A 117 -31.73 1.09 49.51
N THR A 118 -31.85 1.23 48.18
CA THR A 118 -32.97 1.78 47.36
C THR A 118 -32.41 2.02 45.95
N ASP A 119 -33.05 1.74 44.82
CA ASP A 119 -34.28 1.06 44.44
C ASP A 119 -34.10 0.65 42.97
N LEU A 120 -34.65 -0.51 42.61
CA LEU A 120 -34.85 -0.92 41.22
C LEU A 120 -36.13 -0.28 40.71
N ASP A 121 -36.08 0.35 39.54
CA ASP A 121 -37.25 0.38 38.66
C ASP A 121 -36.84 -0.01 37.23
N ASP A 122 -37.72 -0.85 36.71
CA ASP A 122 -37.74 -1.71 35.54
C ASP A 122 -38.01 -0.92 34.25
N LEU A 123 -37.30 -1.20 33.14
CA LEU A 123 -37.80 -0.98 31.77
C LEU A 123 -37.02 -1.84 30.74
N GLU A 124 -37.63 -2.97 30.43
CA GLU A 124 -37.78 -3.68 29.14
C GLU A 124 -36.72 -3.55 28.03
N VAL A 125 -36.24 -4.74 27.64
CA VAL A 125 -35.53 -5.06 26.40
C VAL A 125 -36.57 -5.31 25.31
N ASP A 126 -36.61 -4.46 24.28
CA ASP A 126 -37.27 -4.76 23.01
C ASP A 126 -36.24 -4.86 21.87
N ASN A 127 -36.19 -6.05 21.30
CA ASN A 127 -35.47 -6.42 20.09
C ASN A 127 -36.34 -6.12 18.88
N VAL A 128 -36.00 -5.10 18.08
CA VAL A 128 -36.58 -4.93 16.73
C VAL A 128 -35.50 -4.60 15.70
N SER A 129 -35.36 -5.58 14.81
CA SER A 129 -34.92 -5.57 13.41
C SER A 129 -34.71 -4.23 12.71
N SER A 130 -33.63 -4.24 11.93
CA SER A 130 -33.31 -3.41 10.77
C SER A 130 -34.50 -3.10 9.87
N ASP A 131 -34.42 -1.94 9.23
CA ASP A 131 -35.27 -1.38 8.17
C ASP A 131 -36.33 -0.36 8.66
N ASP A 132 -35.91 0.84 9.09
CA ASP A 132 -36.74 2.07 9.08
C ASP A 132 -35.99 3.41 9.36
N ALA A 133 -34.65 3.43 9.45
CA ALA A 133 -33.89 4.65 9.79
C ALA A 133 -33.69 5.64 8.60
N VAL A 134 -34.21 5.35 7.41
CA VAL A 134 -34.02 6.19 6.21
C VAL A 134 -35.10 7.26 6.05
N GLU A 135 -36.24 7.18 6.75
CA GLU A 135 -37.37 8.10 6.53
C GLU A 135 -37.51 9.22 7.59
N LYS A 136 -36.57 9.33 8.54
CA LYS A 136 -36.56 10.43 9.53
C LYS A 136 -35.63 11.59 9.17
N TYR A 137 -34.72 11.42 8.20
CA TYR A 137 -33.81 12.48 7.75
C TYR A 137 -34.39 13.39 6.65
N LEU A 138 -35.64 13.14 6.20
CA LEU A 138 -36.26 13.90 5.10
C LEU A 138 -37.39 14.86 5.52
N ASN A 139 -37.68 15.01 6.82
CA ASN A 139 -38.80 15.86 7.27
C ASN A 139 -38.45 17.06 8.17
N ASP A 140 -37.17 17.38 8.37
CA ASP A 140 -36.76 18.60 9.12
C ASP A 140 -36.29 19.77 8.24
N ILE A 141 -36.52 19.72 6.92
CA ILE A 141 -36.32 20.89 6.03
C ILE A 141 -37.67 21.56 5.77
N SER A 142 -38.21 22.21 6.78
CA SER A 142 -39.15 23.33 6.59
C SER A 142 -39.34 24.12 7.88
N SER A 143 -39.10 25.43 7.79
CA SER A 143 -39.43 26.50 8.76
C SER A 143 -38.45 26.75 9.92
N SER A 144 -37.48 27.65 9.70
CA SER A 144 -37.50 28.98 10.33
C SER A 144 -36.38 29.86 9.79
N ASP A 145 -36.77 31.05 9.34
CA ASP A 145 -35.94 32.17 8.92
C ASP A 145 -34.93 32.61 10.00
N ASP A 146 -33.64 32.75 9.66
CA ASP A 146 -32.88 34.01 9.75
C ASP A 146 -31.39 33.85 9.35
N LYS A 147 -31.03 34.47 8.21
CA LYS A 147 -29.81 35.22 7.85
C LYS A 147 -28.44 34.83 8.47
N ASP A 148 -27.55 34.18 7.70
CA ASP A 148 -26.43 34.81 6.95
C ASP A 148 -25.69 33.74 6.07
N PRO A 149 -25.10 34.09 4.89
CA PRO A 149 -24.71 33.12 3.85
C PRO A 149 -23.18 32.95 3.67
N ALA A 150 -22.71 31.69 3.61
CA ALA A 150 -21.55 31.24 2.84
C ALA A 150 -21.58 29.70 2.78
N SER A 151 -22.38 29.11 1.88
CA SER A 151 -21.93 28.58 0.58
C SER A 151 -20.95 27.41 0.67
N SER A 152 -21.47 26.20 0.90
CA SER A 152 -20.93 24.96 0.33
C SER A 152 -21.83 24.51 -0.82
N THR A 153 -21.74 25.23 -1.94
CA THR A 153 -22.23 24.71 -3.22
C THR A 153 -21.19 23.67 -3.66
N LYS A 154 -21.40 22.39 -3.31
CA LYS A 154 -20.65 21.29 -3.94
C LYS A 154 -21.08 21.24 -5.41
N THR A 155 -20.26 21.84 -6.27
CA THR A 155 -20.33 21.69 -7.71
C THR A 155 -20.08 20.23 -8.08
N ILE A 156 -20.92 19.69 -8.96
CA ILE A 156 -20.78 18.35 -9.54
C ILE A 156 -19.64 18.40 -10.57
N GLU A 157 -18.40 18.53 -10.08
CA GLU A 157 -17.15 18.26 -10.80
C GLU A 157 -16.19 17.37 -9.98
N ASP A 158 -16.48 17.11 -8.68
CA ASP A 158 -15.66 16.27 -7.78
C ASP A 158 -16.00 14.76 -7.84
N ILE A 159 -15.96 14.15 -9.03
CA ILE A 159 -15.86 12.69 -9.14
C ILE A 159 -14.48 12.36 -9.69
N ASN A 160 -13.44 12.72 -8.94
CA ASN A 160 -12.06 12.26 -9.14
C ASN A 160 -11.52 11.80 -7.79
N SER A 161 -11.30 10.48 -7.64
CA SER A 161 -10.59 9.82 -6.54
C SER A 161 -11.09 10.15 -5.11
N SER A 162 -12.36 9.88 -4.81
CA SER A 162 -12.93 10.12 -3.47
C SER A 162 -12.57 8.98 -2.51
N PHE A 163 -11.43 9.07 -1.82
CA PHE A 163 -11.19 8.28 -0.61
C PHE A 163 -12.21 8.64 0.47
N VAL A 164 -12.45 7.71 1.39
CA VAL A 164 -13.23 7.97 2.61
C VAL A 164 -12.26 8.21 3.74
N ASP A 165 -12.40 9.33 4.44
CA ASP A 165 -11.64 9.57 5.66
C ASP A 165 -12.20 8.69 6.79
N PRO A 166 -11.35 8.04 7.59
CA PRO A 166 -11.76 7.29 8.77
C PRO A 166 -12.37 8.23 9.83
N ILE A 167 -13.02 7.64 10.83
CA ILE A 167 -13.51 8.40 11.99
C ILE A 167 -12.33 8.98 12.78
N ASP A 168 -12.50 10.24 13.16
CA ASP A 168 -11.60 11.05 13.99
C ASP A 168 -12.52 11.77 14.99
N SER A 169 -12.57 11.23 16.19
CA SER A 169 -13.60 11.52 17.19
C SER A 169 -13.36 12.83 17.94
N ASP A 170 -12.12 13.27 18.11
CA ASP A 170 -11.77 14.58 18.70
C ASP A 170 -11.35 15.64 17.67
N ARG A 171 -11.09 15.25 16.42
CA ARG A 171 -10.82 16.13 15.28
C ARG A 171 -9.45 16.79 15.30
N ASP A 172 -8.46 16.15 15.92
CA ASP A 172 -7.07 16.59 15.84
C ASP A 172 -6.43 16.25 14.47
N GLY A 173 -7.07 15.36 13.71
CA GLY A 173 -6.66 14.90 12.38
C GLY A 173 -5.90 13.57 12.37
N LEU A 174 -5.80 12.90 13.51
CA LEU A 174 -5.42 11.49 13.67
C LEU A 174 -6.70 10.68 13.76
N SER A 175 -6.78 9.56 13.05
CA SER A 175 -8.00 8.74 13.14
C SER A 175 -8.02 7.90 14.42
N ASP A 176 -9.21 7.54 14.91
CA ASP A 176 -9.37 6.65 16.07
C ASP A 176 -8.60 5.31 15.89
N TYR A 177 -8.41 4.89 14.64
CA TYR A 177 -7.64 3.70 14.30
C TYR A 177 -6.13 3.90 14.43
N GLU A 178 -5.63 5.10 14.14
CA GLU A 178 -4.23 5.46 14.28
C GLU A 178 -3.88 5.70 15.75
N GLU A 179 -4.77 6.37 16.49
CA GLU A 179 -4.62 6.59 17.93
C GLU A 179 -4.48 5.29 18.72
N LEU A 180 -5.21 4.24 18.31
CA LEU A 180 -5.05 2.90 18.89
C LEU A 180 -3.61 2.36 18.73
N ILE A 181 -2.93 2.68 17.63
CA ILE A 181 -1.53 2.29 17.42
C ILE A 181 -0.61 3.06 18.36
N PHE A 182 -0.82 4.36 18.48
CA PHE A 182 -0.03 5.23 19.36
C PHE A 182 -0.42 5.13 20.84
N THR A 183 -1.45 4.35 21.15
CA THR A 183 -2.07 4.22 22.48
C THR A 183 -2.67 5.53 23.02
N SER A 184 -2.85 6.53 22.14
CA SER A 184 -3.45 7.82 22.47
C SER A 184 -4.98 7.73 22.57
N SER A 185 -5.63 8.82 23.00
CA SER A 185 -7.03 8.83 23.37
C SER A 185 -7.91 9.45 22.27
N PRO A 186 -8.83 8.69 21.64
CA PRO A 186 -9.71 9.17 20.55
C PRO A 186 -10.76 10.22 20.91
N HIS A 187 -10.65 10.80 22.09
CA HIS A 187 -11.59 11.81 22.57
C HIS A 187 -10.85 12.99 23.20
N SER A 188 -9.54 13.10 22.96
CA SER A 188 -8.67 14.12 23.53
C SER A 188 -7.61 14.51 22.50
N GLU A 189 -7.76 15.70 21.92
CA GLU A 189 -6.83 16.23 20.91
C GLU A 189 -5.36 16.27 21.40
N ASP A 190 -5.15 16.28 22.72
CA ASP A 190 -3.87 16.26 23.44
C ASP A 190 -4.00 15.25 24.59
N THR A 191 -3.46 14.05 24.42
CA THR A 191 -3.67 12.90 25.31
C THR A 191 -2.92 13.05 26.64
N ASP A 192 -1.69 13.56 26.63
CA ASP A 192 -0.89 13.74 27.83
C ASP A 192 -1.01 15.13 28.49
N SER A 193 -1.81 16.01 27.88
CA SER A 193 -2.14 17.36 28.34
C SER A 193 -0.92 18.29 28.42
N ASP A 194 0.04 18.14 27.51
CA ASP A 194 1.28 18.93 27.46
C ASP A 194 1.23 20.15 26.52
N THR A 195 0.07 20.42 25.90
CA THR A 195 -0.26 21.48 24.95
C THR A 195 0.12 21.25 23.49
N TYR A 196 0.63 20.07 23.14
CA TYR A 196 0.83 19.65 21.76
C TYR A 196 -0.26 18.65 21.34
N PRO A 197 -0.95 18.87 20.20
CA PRO A 197 -1.91 17.88 19.72
C PRO A 197 -1.23 16.57 19.30
N ASP A 198 -1.89 15.44 19.54
CA ASP A 198 -1.34 14.09 19.35
C ASP A 198 -0.82 13.90 17.91
N LYS A 199 -1.59 14.33 16.91
CA LYS A 199 -1.15 14.33 15.50
C LYS A 199 0.15 15.11 15.29
N ASP A 200 0.27 16.31 15.85
CA ASP A 200 1.45 17.16 15.67
C ASP A 200 2.67 16.51 16.31
N GLU A 201 2.51 15.85 17.45
CA GLU A 201 3.56 15.06 18.08
C GLU A 201 3.99 13.89 17.19
N VAL A 202 3.05 13.05 16.73
CA VAL A 202 3.34 11.92 15.83
C VAL A 202 4.06 12.40 14.58
N MET A 203 3.56 13.47 13.96
CA MET A 203 4.19 14.07 12.79
C MET A 203 5.58 14.57 13.12
N ASN A 204 5.90 14.98 14.34
CA ASN A 204 7.23 15.42 14.74
C ASN A 204 8.08 14.33 15.42
N LEU A 205 7.68 13.06 15.31
CA LEU A 205 8.36 11.90 15.91
C LEU A 205 8.40 11.93 17.45
N TYR A 206 7.37 12.51 18.07
CA TYR A 206 7.10 12.48 19.51
C TYR A 206 5.95 11.51 19.84
N ASP A 207 5.94 11.01 21.07
CA ASP A 207 5.00 10.01 21.59
C ASP A 207 3.85 10.67 22.37
N PRO A 208 2.58 10.59 21.91
CA PRO A 208 1.45 11.34 22.48
C PRO A 208 1.07 11.06 23.95
N ILE A 209 1.68 10.06 24.58
CA ILE A 209 1.39 9.68 25.97
C ILE A 209 2.51 10.10 26.91
N SER A 210 3.73 10.19 26.39
CA SER A 210 4.92 10.38 27.21
C SER A 210 5.66 11.69 26.94
N GLY A 211 5.27 12.44 25.90
CA GLY A 211 6.01 13.58 25.34
C GLY A 211 7.42 13.23 24.87
N GLY A 212 7.77 11.94 24.87
CA GLY A 212 9.09 11.42 24.55
C GLY A 212 9.30 11.26 23.06
N LYS A 213 10.42 10.66 22.65
CA LYS A 213 10.60 10.27 21.24
C LYS A 213 9.66 9.11 20.91
N LEU A 214 9.02 9.17 19.75
CA LEU A 214 8.06 8.18 19.27
C LEU A 214 8.62 6.75 19.21
N ILE A 215 9.91 6.58 18.94
CA ILE A 215 10.55 5.26 18.91
C ILE A 215 10.54 4.52 20.25
N TYR A 216 10.24 5.21 21.36
CA TYR A 216 10.08 4.58 22.67
C TYR A 216 8.64 4.14 22.97
N ASN A 217 7.68 4.49 22.11
CA ASN A 217 6.32 4.00 22.20
C ASN A 217 6.30 2.46 22.11
N VAL A 218 5.46 1.82 22.93
CA VAL A 218 5.44 0.36 23.05
C VAL A 218 5.09 -0.35 21.75
N ASN A 219 4.33 0.29 20.86
CA ASN A 219 3.87 -0.28 19.60
C ASN A 219 4.68 0.19 18.39
N ILE A 220 5.71 1.02 18.54
CA ILE A 220 6.55 1.47 17.43
C ILE A 220 7.91 0.77 17.47
N GLU A 221 8.38 0.33 16.30
CA GLU A 221 9.74 -0.17 16.11
C GLU A 221 10.40 0.43 14.87
N LYS A 222 11.73 0.31 14.80
CA LYS A 222 12.53 0.70 13.64
C LYS A 222 12.82 -0.52 12.78
N TYR A 223 12.24 -0.57 11.59
CA TYR A 223 12.59 -1.55 10.58
C TYR A 223 13.92 -1.15 9.91
N LEU A 224 14.80 -2.13 9.64
CA LEU A 224 16.10 -1.92 9.01
C LEU A 224 16.26 -2.84 7.79
N ASN A 225 16.34 -2.25 6.60
CA ASN A 225 16.78 -2.93 5.40
C ASN A 225 18.29 -2.69 5.21
N LYS A 226 19.10 -3.68 5.56
CA LYS A 226 20.56 -3.59 5.43
C LYS A 226 21.05 -3.65 3.99
N GLU A 227 20.30 -4.31 3.12
CA GLU A 227 20.67 -4.56 1.73
C GLU A 227 20.55 -3.28 0.90
N PHE A 228 19.48 -2.52 1.12
CA PHE A 228 19.23 -1.23 0.46
C PHE A 228 19.56 -0.03 1.35
N ALA A 229 20.22 -0.28 2.50
CA ALA A 229 20.74 0.72 3.41
C ALA A 229 19.71 1.78 3.84
N PHE A 230 18.53 1.37 4.26
CA PHE A 230 17.52 2.30 4.79
C PHE A 230 16.78 1.74 6.01
N SER A 231 16.14 2.64 6.74
CA SER A 231 15.32 2.28 7.89
C SER A 231 14.15 3.24 8.07
N PHE A 232 13.06 2.78 8.67
CA PHE A 232 11.86 3.58 8.91
C PHE A 232 11.14 3.08 10.17
N TYR A 233 10.24 3.89 10.74
CA TYR A 233 9.40 3.49 11.87
C TYR A 233 8.13 2.79 11.38
N VAL A 234 7.74 1.72 12.05
CA VAL A 234 6.55 0.92 11.73
C VAL A 234 5.90 0.42 13.02
N SER A 235 4.61 0.07 12.95
CA SER A 235 3.92 -0.57 14.06
C SER A 235 4.40 -2.01 14.29
N LYS A 236 4.67 -2.37 15.54
CA LYS A 236 4.92 -3.75 15.99
C LYS A 236 3.69 -4.65 15.85
N LEU A 237 2.51 -4.07 15.64
CA LEU A 237 1.27 -4.81 15.44
C LEU A 237 1.12 -5.31 14.00
N TRP A 238 1.96 -4.85 13.09
CA TRP A 238 1.92 -5.19 11.67
C TRP A 238 2.99 -6.20 11.30
N THR A 239 2.72 -7.00 10.28
CA THR A 239 3.69 -7.95 9.74
C THR A 239 4.42 -7.32 8.56
N VAL A 240 5.76 -7.34 8.61
CA VAL A 240 6.62 -6.93 7.49
C VAL A 240 7.22 -8.17 6.84
N GLU A 241 6.81 -8.46 5.61
CA GLU A 241 7.27 -9.61 4.83
C GLU A 241 8.16 -9.17 3.68
N ALA A 242 9.36 -9.75 3.58
CA ALA A 242 10.24 -9.55 2.44
C ALA A 242 9.94 -10.57 1.33
N ILE A 243 9.76 -10.08 0.11
CA ILE A 243 9.52 -10.86 -1.10
C ILE A 243 10.73 -10.68 -2.02
N SER A 244 11.21 -11.78 -2.60
CA SER A 244 12.32 -11.78 -3.57
C SER A 244 13.62 -11.15 -3.08
N GLY A 245 14.01 -11.35 -1.81
CA GLY A 245 15.32 -10.90 -1.32
C GLY A 245 15.37 -9.42 -0.92
N ASN A 246 14.40 -8.97 -0.12
CA ASN A 246 14.30 -7.61 0.45
C ASN A 246 14.18 -6.44 -0.56
N GLU A 247 14.17 -6.73 -1.86
CA GLU A 247 13.82 -5.79 -2.94
C GLU A 247 12.38 -5.31 -2.81
N SER A 248 11.47 -6.20 -2.38
CA SER A 248 10.08 -5.84 -2.12
C SER A 248 9.69 -6.22 -0.70
N LEU A 249 9.12 -5.27 0.03
CA LEU A 249 8.55 -5.48 1.35
C LEU A 249 7.03 -5.26 1.27
N ILE A 250 6.27 -6.11 1.95
CA ILE A 250 4.84 -5.93 2.18
C ILE A 250 4.64 -5.72 3.67
N VAL A 251 4.12 -4.56 4.04
CA VAL A 251 3.65 -4.26 5.40
C VAL A 251 2.14 -4.45 5.40
N ASP A 252 1.66 -5.56 5.98
CA ASP A 252 0.23 -5.79 6.16
C ASP A 252 -0.28 -4.92 7.32
N ILE A 253 -1.14 -3.96 6.99
CA ILE A 253 -1.71 -3.00 7.95
C ILE A 253 -3.15 -3.36 8.32
N GLY A 254 -3.63 -4.54 7.91
CA GLY A 254 -4.96 -5.06 8.18
C GLY A 254 -6.04 -4.49 7.26
N ARG A 255 -7.26 -5.01 7.42
CA ARG A 255 -8.46 -4.58 6.66
C ARG A 255 -8.31 -4.69 5.13
N GLY A 256 -7.48 -5.61 4.66
CA GLY A 256 -7.18 -5.78 3.23
C GLY A 256 -6.28 -4.69 2.66
N GLN A 257 -5.65 -3.88 3.52
CA GLN A 257 -4.74 -2.82 3.12
C GLN A 257 -3.29 -3.24 3.40
N PHE A 258 -2.37 -2.73 2.59
CA PHE A 258 -0.96 -2.97 2.80
C PHE A 258 -0.12 -1.84 2.20
N ILE A 259 1.08 -1.66 2.75
CA ILE A 259 2.09 -0.77 2.17
C ILE A 259 3.14 -1.65 1.52
N GLN A 260 3.28 -1.50 0.20
CA GLN A 260 4.37 -2.10 -0.54
C GLN A 260 5.55 -1.14 -0.59
N ILE A 261 6.74 -1.63 -0.28
CA ILE A 261 7.99 -0.89 -0.40
C ILE A 261 8.85 -1.62 -1.41
N ILE A 262 9.24 -0.96 -2.51
CA ILE A 262 10.09 -1.52 -3.55
C ILE A 262 11.40 -0.76 -3.54
N SER A 263 12.52 -1.47 -3.59
CA SER A 263 13.86 -0.90 -3.71
C SER A 263 14.52 -1.47 -4.96
N ASP A 264 14.98 -0.57 -5.82
CA ASP A 264 15.63 -0.94 -7.09
C ASP A 264 16.82 -0.03 -7.41
N GLU A 265 17.75 -0.53 -8.20
CA GLU A 265 18.90 0.24 -8.68
C GLU A 265 18.48 1.14 -9.85
N ASN A 266 18.83 2.43 -9.80
CA ASN A 266 18.51 3.38 -10.89
C ASN A 266 19.61 3.41 -11.97
N ASN A 267 19.97 2.25 -12.53
CA ASN A 267 21.06 2.16 -13.51
C ASN A 267 20.64 2.48 -14.95
N ASP A 268 19.33 2.48 -15.23
CA ASP A 268 18.78 2.64 -16.58
C ASP A 268 18.57 4.11 -16.99
N PHE A 269 18.67 5.05 -16.04
CA PHE A 269 18.39 6.46 -16.25
C PHE A 269 19.54 7.35 -15.76
N ASP A 270 19.75 8.49 -16.42
CA ASP A 270 20.82 9.41 -16.05
C ASP A 270 20.48 10.21 -14.78
N SER A 271 19.19 10.29 -14.44
CA SER A 271 18.71 11.00 -13.24
C SER A 271 17.43 10.41 -12.65
N PHE A 272 17.20 10.68 -11.36
CA PHE A 272 15.95 10.33 -10.67
C PHE A 272 14.72 10.97 -11.32
N ASP A 273 14.83 12.23 -11.75
CA ASP A 273 13.74 12.94 -12.42
C ASP A 273 13.37 12.30 -13.77
N GLU A 274 14.37 11.87 -14.55
CA GLU A 274 14.14 11.15 -15.81
C GLU A 274 13.43 9.82 -15.57
N MET A 275 13.87 9.05 -14.57
CA MET A 275 13.22 7.80 -14.18
C MET A 275 11.75 8.03 -13.79
N TYR A 276 11.47 9.02 -12.92
CA TYR A 276 10.11 9.32 -12.48
C TYR A 276 9.20 9.74 -13.65
N MET A 277 9.72 10.58 -14.55
CA MET A 277 8.99 11.03 -15.73
C MET A 277 8.69 9.90 -16.72
N ASP A 278 9.63 8.97 -16.93
CA ASP A 278 9.42 7.76 -17.76
C ASP A 278 8.37 6.84 -17.13
N TYR A 279 8.48 6.56 -15.82
CA TYR A 279 7.57 5.66 -15.10
C TYR A 279 6.12 6.12 -15.14
N LEU A 280 5.89 7.43 -15.01
CA LEU A 280 4.53 8.00 -15.04
C LEU A 280 4.10 8.46 -16.43
N CYS A 281 4.97 8.39 -17.44
CA CYS A 281 4.72 8.89 -18.78
C CYS A 281 4.34 10.39 -18.79
N ILE A 282 5.03 11.20 -17.98
CA ILE A 282 4.83 12.65 -17.88
C ILE A 282 6.06 13.40 -18.42
N ASN A 283 5.88 14.68 -18.76
CA ASN A 283 6.96 15.51 -19.32
C ASN A 283 7.52 16.55 -18.34
N GLU A 284 6.83 16.76 -17.22
CA GLU A 284 7.19 17.74 -16.20
C GLU A 284 6.76 17.24 -14.82
N ILE A 285 7.57 17.54 -13.81
CA ILE A 285 7.29 17.21 -12.41
C ILE A 285 6.77 18.49 -11.75
N ASP A 286 5.57 18.43 -11.18
CA ASP A 286 5.04 19.53 -10.37
C ASP A 286 5.97 19.77 -9.16
N PRO A 287 6.57 20.97 -9.02
CA PRO A 287 7.47 21.27 -7.91
C PRO A 287 6.82 21.13 -6.52
N SER A 288 5.50 21.25 -6.41
CA SER A 288 4.76 21.10 -5.15
C SER A 288 4.70 19.66 -4.64
N LEU A 289 4.92 18.69 -5.52
CA LEU A 289 4.94 17.26 -5.20
C LEU A 289 6.30 16.78 -4.67
N ARG A 290 7.33 17.63 -4.74
CA ARG A 290 8.67 17.29 -4.25
C ARG A 290 8.73 17.34 -2.73
N ILE A 291 9.34 16.32 -2.15
CA ILE A 291 9.53 16.18 -0.70
C ILE A 291 11.00 15.88 -0.37
N THR A 292 11.44 16.26 0.82
CA THR A 292 12.79 16.00 1.33
C THR A 292 12.80 16.08 2.85
N ASN A 293 13.68 15.33 3.50
CA ASN A 293 13.99 15.47 4.92
C ASN A 293 15.41 16.04 5.16
N GLY A 294 16.08 16.51 4.11
CA GLY A 294 17.48 16.97 4.13
C GLY A 294 18.52 15.88 3.88
N GLU A 295 18.18 14.60 4.08
CA GLU A 295 19.06 13.45 3.80
C GLU A 295 18.75 12.83 2.44
N TRP A 296 17.47 12.71 2.11
CA TRP A 296 17.00 12.21 0.82
C TRP A 296 16.04 13.22 0.17
N GLN A 297 15.83 13.04 -1.14
CA GLN A 297 14.84 13.77 -1.91
C GLN A 297 13.89 12.79 -2.59
N GLY A 298 12.67 13.25 -2.87
CA GLY A 298 11.67 12.41 -3.48
C GLY A 298 10.49 13.19 -4.05
N ILE A 299 9.54 12.44 -4.60
CA ILE A 299 8.31 12.95 -5.21
C ILE A 299 7.14 12.12 -4.67
N LYS A 300 6.11 12.80 -4.18
CA LYS A 300 4.85 12.22 -3.71
C LYS A 300 3.80 12.40 -4.80
N SER A 301 3.03 11.36 -5.10
CA SER A 301 1.92 11.46 -6.07
C SER A 301 0.86 12.46 -5.59
N ASP A 302 0.04 12.96 -6.51
CA ASP A 302 -1.13 13.81 -6.24
C ASP A 302 -2.11 13.22 -5.21
N THR A 303 -2.35 11.91 -5.27
CA THR A 303 -3.17 11.16 -4.29
C THR A 303 -2.49 11.02 -2.92
N GLY A 304 -1.19 11.25 -2.86
CA GLY A 304 -0.37 11.01 -1.68
C GLY A 304 -0.11 9.55 -1.32
N LEU A 305 -0.59 8.58 -2.09
CA LEU A 305 -0.46 7.15 -1.80
C LEU A 305 0.79 6.51 -2.39
N ASN A 306 1.50 7.19 -3.30
CA ASN A 306 2.78 6.74 -3.83
C ASN A 306 3.87 7.77 -3.52
N VAL A 307 5.02 7.29 -3.03
CA VAL A 307 6.15 8.13 -2.69
C VAL A 307 7.42 7.50 -3.26
N TYR A 308 8.12 8.24 -4.09
CA TYR A 308 9.36 7.82 -4.77
C TYR A 308 10.51 8.60 -4.18
N LEU A 309 11.55 7.90 -3.72
CA LEU A 309 12.66 8.49 -2.99
C LEU A 309 13.97 8.05 -3.63
N GLU A 310 14.91 8.97 -3.78
CA GLU A 310 16.26 8.68 -4.25
C GLU A 310 17.20 8.58 -3.06
N HIS A 311 17.86 7.44 -2.91
CA HIS A 311 18.93 7.27 -1.93
C HIS A 311 20.12 8.17 -2.34
N PRO A 312 20.60 9.09 -1.48
CA PRO A 312 21.56 10.12 -1.86
C PRO A 312 22.92 9.57 -2.30
N VAL A 313 23.36 8.46 -1.69
CA VAL A 313 24.66 7.82 -1.94
C VAL A 313 24.57 6.76 -3.05
N THR A 314 23.79 5.71 -2.85
CA THR A 314 23.71 4.57 -3.78
C THR A 314 22.96 4.88 -5.06
N LYS A 315 22.16 5.96 -5.10
CA LYS A 315 21.25 6.28 -6.21
C LYS A 315 20.15 5.24 -6.44
N ASN A 316 19.98 4.31 -5.51
CA ASN A 316 18.84 3.40 -5.50
C ASN A 316 17.55 4.19 -5.29
N VAL A 317 16.47 3.68 -5.86
CA VAL A 317 15.14 4.26 -5.74
C VAL A 317 14.34 3.41 -4.78
N ILE A 318 13.72 4.06 -3.80
CA ILE A 318 12.85 3.44 -2.82
C ILE A 318 11.44 3.98 -3.09
N VAL A 319 10.49 3.09 -3.37
CA VAL A 319 9.10 3.42 -3.68
C VAL A 319 8.20 2.87 -2.59
N PHE A 320 7.45 3.74 -1.92
CA PHE A 320 6.39 3.37 -1.00
C PHE A 320 5.05 3.51 -1.71
N ASN A 321 4.24 2.46 -1.69
CA ASN A 321 2.90 2.43 -2.28
C ASN A 321 1.89 1.96 -1.21
N TYR A 322 0.97 2.83 -0.85
CA TYR A 322 -0.16 2.51 0.01
C TYR A 322 -1.31 1.95 -0.85
N VAL A 323 -1.52 0.64 -0.74
CA VAL A 323 -2.67 -0.04 -1.33
C VAL A 323 -3.83 -0.07 -0.33
N ILE A 324 -4.91 0.64 -0.69
CA ILE A 324 -6.16 0.69 0.09
C ILE A 324 -7.04 -0.55 -0.16
N GLY A 325 -7.93 -0.80 0.79
CA GLY A 325 -8.87 -1.92 0.75
C GLY A 325 -10.15 -1.61 -0.01
N ASP A 326 -11.04 -2.60 -0.09
CA ASP A 326 -12.31 -2.52 -0.84
C ASP A 326 -13.29 -1.45 -0.30
N ASP A 327 -13.14 -1.04 0.96
CA ASP A 327 -13.96 0.00 1.59
C ASP A 327 -13.52 1.43 1.26
N ASN A 328 -12.46 1.58 0.46
CA ASN A 328 -11.91 2.84 -0.02
C ASN A 328 -11.56 3.84 1.11
N THR A 329 -11.43 3.34 2.34
CA THR A 329 -11.19 4.16 3.54
C THR A 329 -9.70 4.21 3.85
N LEU A 330 -9.17 5.40 4.09
CA LEU A 330 -7.74 5.60 4.31
C LEU A 330 -7.39 5.59 5.80
N TYR A 331 -7.49 4.42 6.44
CA TYR A 331 -7.37 4.28 7.90
C TYR A 331 -6.05 4.77 8.50
N TYR A 332 -4.96 4.65 7.75
CA TYR A 332 -3.60 4.82 8.30
C TYR A 332 -2.77 5.85 7.52
N LYS A 333 -3.40 6.93 7.05
CA LYS A 333 -2.73 7.97 6.24
C LYS A 333 -1.56 8.61 6.99
N ASN A 334 -1.78 9.01 8.24
CA ASN A 334 -0.77 9.67 9.06
C ASN A 334 0.34 8.69 9.44
N ILE A 335 0.03 7.40 9.66
CA ILE A 335 1.09 6.39 9.87
C ILE A 335 1.91 6.16 8.61
N PHE A 336 1.30 6.17 7.42
CA PHE A 336 2.04 6.15 6.16
C PHE A 336 2.95 7.37 6.03
N ASP A 337 2.44 8.57 6.31
CA ASP A 337 3.23 9.81 6.31
C ASP A 337 4.39 9.75 7.34
N LEU A 338 4.14 9.15 8.51
CA LEU A 338 5.16 8.87 9.54
C LEU A 338 6.25 7.91 9.03
N MET A 339 5.89 6.83 8.33
CA MET A 339 6.86 5.90 7.75
C MET A 339 7.82 6.62 6.81
N ILE A 340 7.30 7.52 5.98
CA ILE A 340 8.12 8.35 5.08
C ILE A 340 8.97 9.33 5.89
N LYS A 341 8.39 10.04 6.85
CA LYS A 341 9.10 11.07 7.62
C LYS A 341 10.21 10.51 8.51
N SER A 342 10.02 9.30 9.02
CA SER A 342 11.02 8.57 9.81
C SER A 342 12.05 7.82 8.96
N LEU A 343 11.96 7.90 7.63
CA LEU A 343 12.92 7.25 6.75
C LEU A 343 14.31 7.89 6.91
N GLU A 344 15.26 7.06 7.30
CA GLU A 344 16.69 7.36 7.35
C GLU A 344 17.41 6.51 6.30
N VAL A 345 18.25 7.16 5.51
CA VAL A 345 19.16 6.52 4.55
C VAL A 345 20.53 6.35 5.20
N ILE A 346 21.09 5.15 5.12
CA ILE A 346 22.29 4.76 5.84
C ILE A 346 23.46 4.88 4.86
N SER A 347 24.26 5.92 5.02
CA SER A 347 25.57 5.96 4.37
C SER A 347 26.52 5.01 5.10
N GLU A 348 27.05 4.00 4.40
CA GLU A 348 28.14 3.15 4.93
C GLU A 348 29.37 3.94 5.40
#